data_AF-A0A6V8D4Y3-F1
#
_entry.id   AF-A0A6V8D4Y3-F1
#
_cell.length_a   1.000
_cell.length_b   1.000
_cell.length_c   1.000
_cell.angle_alpha   90.00
_cell.angle_beta   90.00
_cell.angle_gamma   90.00
#
_symmetry.space_group_name_H-M   'P 1'
#
loop_
_entity.id
_entity.type
_entity.pdbx_description
1 polymer ?
#
loop_
_entity_poly.entity_id
_entity_poly.type
_entity_poly.pdbx_seq_one_letter_code
_entity_poly.pdbx_strand_id
1 'polypeptide(L)'
;MDDVRQEPVIEIEGVVHRDNPIFHALIPGEAEHKTLMGLPRAPTIKAAINEVCECLDVHMTEGGCGWLAAVVKIRRTKEEDPRNAIMAALAGHRSMKMVTIVDEDIDITDPVRVEWAKVTRWQPDTDTIILSHQKGSSLDPSRDTDGLTAKVGFDATLPWGVDHEGFKSVQ
;
A
#
# COMPACT_ATOMS: atom_id res chain seq x y z
N MET A 1 -7.74 14.33 15.42
CA MET A 1 -8.99 13.64 15.81
C MET A 1 -9.85 13.55 14.57
N ASP A 2 -10.67 12.51 14.46
CA ASP A 2 -11.64 12.39 13.37
C ASP A 2 -12.72 13.49 13.50
N ASP A 3 -13.28 13.92 12.38
CA ASP A 3 -14.29 14.98 12.34
C ASP A 3 -15.63 14.45 12.88
N VAL A 4 -16.30 15.26 13.70
CA VAL A 4 -17.64 14.92 14.22
C VAL A 4 -18.63 14.95 13.07
N ARG A 5 -19.33 13.84 12.85
CA ARG A 5 -20.30 13.66 11.77
C ARG A 5 -21.64 13.20 12.34
N GLN A 6 -22.73 13.58 11.67
CA GLN A 6 -24.05 13.02 11.98
C GLN A 6 -24.09 11.58 11.45
N GLU A 7 -24.32 10.64 12.36
CA GLU A 7 -24.40 9.21 12.05
C GLU A 7 -25.83 8.68 12.29
N PRO A 8 -26.27 7.64 11.56
CA PRO A 8 -27.55 7.00 11.82
C PRO A 8 -27.65 6.47 13.26
N VAL A 9 -28.84 6.57 13.86
CA VAL A 9 -29.14 5.98 15.17
C VAL A 9 -29.71 4.57 14.96
N ILE A 10 -29.10 3.58 15.61
CA ILE A 10 -29.63 2.21 15.66
C ILE A 10 -30.48 2.08 16.93
N GLU A 11 -31.78 1.88 16.76
CA GLU A 11 -32.70 1.53 17.85
C GLU A 11 -32.73 0.00 18.02
N ILE A 12 -32.44 -0.48 19.23
CA ILE A 12 -32.33 -1.92 19.53
C ILE A 12 -33.61 -2.40 20.21
N GLU A 13 -34.39 -3.24 19.52
CA GLU A 13 -35.63 -3.81 20.05
C GLU A 13 -35.39 -5.04 20.94
N GLY A 14 -34.30 -5.77 20.71
CA GLY A 14 -33.96 -6.97 21.48
C GLY A 14 -32.58 -7.54 21.14
N VAL A 15 -32.03 -8.36 22.04
CA VAL A 15 -30.72 -9.01 21.90
C VAL A 15 -30.87 -10.50 22.19
N VAL A 16 -30.29 -11.35 21.34
CA VAL A 16 -30.26 -12.81 21.52
C VAL A 16 -28.81 -13.30 21.59
N HIS A 17 -28.53 -14.25 22.48
CA HIS A 17 -27.20 -14.82 22.65
C HIS A 17 -27.28 -16.27 23.17
N ARG A 18 -26.18 -17.01 23.03
CA ARG A 18 -26.00 -18.34 23.62
C ARG A 18 -25.84 -18.26 25.15
N ASP A 19 -26.00 -19.39 25.84
CA ASP A 19 -25.60 -19.49 27.25
C ASP A 19 -24.08 -19.27 27.41
N ASN A 20 -23.69 -18.51 28.44
CA ASN A 20 -22.32 -18.07 28.69
C ASN A 20 -21.65 -17.41 27.45
N PRO A 21 -22.16 -16.25 27.00
CA PRO A 21 -21.69 -15.62 25.77
C PRO A 21 -20.27 -15.06 25.93
N ILE A 22 -19.50 -15.09 24.83
CA ILE A 22 -18.24 -14.38 24.69
C ILE A 22 -18.51 -13.12 23.88
N PHE A 23 -18.15 -11.96 24.43
CA PHE A 23 -18.19 -10.70 23.70
C PHE A 23 -16.90 -10.54 22.89
N HIS A 24 -17.00 -10.76 21.58
CA HIS A 24 -15.89 -10.57 20.65
C HIS A 24 -15.85 -9.09 20.23
N ALA A 25 -14.76 -8.42 20.58
CA ALA A 25 -14.44 -7.08 20.12
C ALA A 25 -12.97 -7.03 19.68
N LEU A 26 -12.64 -6.02 18.89
CA LEU A 26 -11.26 -5.68 18.52
C LEU A 26 -10.84 -4.39 19.21
N ILE A 27 -9.53 -4.17 19.34
CA ILE A 27 -8.98 -2.91 19.82
C ILE A 27 -8.66 -2.02 18.61
N PRO A 28 -9.33 -0.87 18.44
CA PRO A 28 -9.07 0.03 17.30
C PRO A 28 -7.62 0.53 17.27
N GLY A 29 -7.05 0.62 16.08
CA GLY A 29 -5.67 1.12 15.88
C GLY A 29 -4.56 0.10 16.14
N GLU A 30 -4.87 -1.03 16.77
CA GLU A 30 -3.91 -2.10 17.04
C GLU A 30 -3.68 -3.02 15.83
N ALA A 31 -2.78 -3.98 16.00
CA ALA A 31 -2.37 -4.92 14.95
C ALA A 31 -3.55 -5.66 14.32
N GLU A 32 -4.53 -6.09 15.11
CA GLU A 32 -5.73 -6.78 14.60
C GLU A 32 -6.54 -5.89 13.65
N HIS A 33 -6.80 -4.64 14.05
CA HIS A 33 -7.47 -3.65 13.22
C HIS A 33 -6.74 -3.40 11.90
N LYS A 34 -5.42 -3.15 11.96
CA LYS A 34 -4.57 -2.93 10.77
C LYS A 34 -4.56 -4.13 9.83
N THR A 35 -4.50 -5.33 10.40
CA THR A 35 -4.51 -6.60 9.65
C THR A 35 -5.85 -6.78 8.93
N LEU A 36 -6.97 -6.63 9.64
CA LEU A 36 -8.31 -6.81 9.05
C LEU A 36 -8.63 -5.75 7.98
N MET A 37 -8.05 -4.55 8.07
CA MET A 37 -8.18 -3.53 7.04
C MET A 37 -7.30 -3.80 5.81
N GLY A 38 -6.02 -4.13 6.02
CA GLY A 38 -5.02 -4.24 4.95
C GLY A 38 -5.04 -5.57 4.21
N LEU A 39 -5.31 -6.67 4.92
CA LEU A 39 -5.30 -8.03 4.36
C LEU A 39 -6.22 -8.19 3.13
N PRO A 40 -7.45 -7.62 3.10
CA PRO A 40 -8.31 -7.69 1.91
C PRO A 40 -7.83 -6.79 0.75
N ARG A 41 -6.97 -5.79 1.02
CA ARG A 41 -6.49 -4.85 0.00
C ARG A 41 -5.31 -5.39 -0.79
N ALA A 42 -4.37 -6.08 -0.15
CA ALA A 42 -3.25 -6.73 -0.82
C ALA A 42 -3.64 -7.57 -2.06
N PRO A 43 -4.63 -8.49 -2.01
CA PRO A 43 -5.03 -9.26 -3.18
C PRO A 43 -5.73 -8.41 -4.25
N THR A 44 -6.45 -7.35 -3.87
CA THR A 44 -7.08 -6.42 -4.83
C THR A 44 -6.03 -5.63 -5.62
N ILE A 45 -4.98 -5.16 -4.92
CA ILE A 45 -3.83 -4.49 -5.53
C ILE A 45 -3.11 -5.47 -6.46
N LYS A 46 -2.80 -6.68 -5.97
CA LYS A 46 -2.14 -7.73 -6.75
C LYS A 46 -2.91 -8.08 -8.02
N ALA A 47 -4.24 -8.22 -7.93
CA ALA A 47 -5.09 -8.49 -9.09
C ALA A 47 -5.00 -7.34 -10.11
N ALA A 48 -5.12 -6.08 -9.67
CA ALA A 48 -5.03 -4.92 -10.56
C ALA A 48 -3.68 -4.82 -11.29
N ILE A 49 -2.57 -5.14 -10.61
CA ILE A 49 -1.23 -5.11 -11.21
C ILE A 49 -1.05 -6.26 -12.20
N ASN A 50 -1.57 -7.46 -11.90
CA ASN A 50 -1.49 -8.62 -12.80
C ASN A 50 -2.20 -8.43 -14.15
N GLU A 51 -3.07 -7.44 -14.28
CA GLU A 51 -3.63 -7.05 -15.58
C GLU A 51 -2.62 -6.33 -16.49
N VAL A 52 -1.51 -5.82 -15.95
CA VAL A 52 -0.53 -5.01 -16.69
C VAL A 52 0.90 -5.54 -16.65
N CYS A 53 1.32 -6.24 -15.58
CA CYS A 53 2.62 -6.90 -15.46
C CYS A 53 2.60 -8.00 -14.39
N GLU A 54 3.62 -8.85 -14.33
CA GLU A 54 3.64 -9.96 -13.37
C GLU A 54 3.89 -9.47 -11.92
N CYS A 55 2.85 -9.51 -11.08
CA CYS A 55 2.94 -9.17 -9.66
C CYS A 55 3.10 -10.44 -8.81
N LEU A 56 4.24 -10.53 -8.12
CA LEU A 56 4.57 -11.67 -7.27
C LEU A 56 3.93 -11.54 -5.90
N ASP A 57 4.00 -10.36 -5.27
CA ASP A 57 3.49 -10.17 -3.92
C ASP A 57 3.21 -8.69 -3.58
N VAL A 58 2.35 -8.47 -2.58
CA VAL A 58 1.96 -7.15 -2.09
C VAL A 58 1.92 -7.15 -0.56
N HIS A 59 2.66 -6.23 0.06
CA HIS A 59 2.70 -6.05 1.50
C HIS A 59 2.20 -4.66 1.88
N MET A 60 1.14 -4.59 2.70
CA MET A 60 0.64 -3.34 3.26
C MET A 60 1.51 -2.98 4.47
N THR A 61 2.20 -1.84 4.42
CA THR A 61 3.24 -1.55 5.41
C THR A 61 2.65 -1.13 6.76
N GLU A 62 3.34 -1.47 7.85
CA GLU A 62 2.98 -1.07 9.21
C GLU A 62 3.06 0.45 9.37
N GLY A 63 4.08 1.09 8.78
CA GLY A 63 4.22 2.55 8.76
C GLY A 63 3.10 3.25 7.98
N GLY A 64 2.50 2.56 7.00
CA GLY A 64 1.28 2.99 6.32
C GLY A 64 -0.01 2.63 7.06
N CYS A 65 0.08 2.16 8.31
CA CYS A 65 -1.05 1.68 9.12
C CYS A 65 -1.86 0.55 8.46
N GLY A 66 -1.23 -0.25 7.59
CA GLY A 66 -1.92 -1.30 6.82
C GLY A 66 -2.92 -0.76 5.77
N TRP A 67 -2.86 0.53 5.42
CA TRP A 67 -3.87 1.18 4.57
C TRP A 67 -3.30 2.20 3.58
N LEU A 68 -2.43 3.10 4.04
CA LEU A 68 -1.99 4.25 3.25
C LEU A 68 -0.79 3.97 2.36
N ALA A 69 -0.04 2.89 2.62
CA ALA A 69 1.15 2.55 1.85
C ALA A 69 1.29 1.04 1.64
N ALA A 70 1.85 0.66 0.50
CA ALA A 70 2.19 -0.72 0.17
C ALA A 70 3.56 -0.82 -0.51
N VAL A 71 4.19 -1.97 -0.36
CA VAL A 71 5.35 -2.40 -1.16
C VAL A 71 4.89 -3.55 -2.05
N VAL A 72 5.23 -3.46 -3.33
CA VAL A 72 4.85 -4.45 -4.35
C VAL A 72 6.10 -5.06 -4.94
N LYS A 73 6.14 -6.38 -4.91
CA LYS A 73 7.15 -7.18 -5.59
C LYS A 73 6.65 -7.57 -6.98
N ILE A 74 7.41 -7.23 -8.02
CA ILE A 74 7.10 -7.61 -9.41
C ILE A 74 8.23 -8.45 -10.01
N ARG A 75 7.89 -9.24 -11.04
CA ARG A 75 8.90 -9.74 -11.97
C ARG A 75 8.90 -8.84 -13.19
N ARG A 76 9.94 -8.03 -13.31
CA ARG A 76 10.09 -7.10 -14.43
C ARG A 76 10.43 -7.87 -15.71
N THR A 77 9.64 -7.66 -16.75
CA THR A 77 9.83 -8.24 -18.09
C THR A 77 9.98 -7.18 -19.18
N LYS A 78 9.54 -5.95 -18.89
CA LYS A 78 9.63 -4.79 -19.77
C LYS A 78 10.07 -3.54 -19.02
N GLU A 79 10.53 -2.55 -19.76
CA GLU A 79 10.99 -1.28 -19.20
C GLU A 79 9.85 -0.54 -18.48
N GLU A 80 8.63 -0.60 -19.01
CA GLU A 80 7.47 0.12 -18.49
C GLU A 80 6.76 -0.53 -17.29
N ASP A 81 7.11 -1.77 -16.94
CA ASP A 81 6.41 -2.56 -15.92
C ASP A 81 6.31 -1.86 -14.56
N PRO A 82 7.36 -1.22 -14.01
CA PRO A 82 7.25 -0.56 -12.70
C PRO A 82 6.28 0.62 -12.73
N ARG A 83 6.32 1.44 -13.79
CA ARG A 83 5.40 2.56 -13.99
C ARG A 83 3.95 2.08 -14.12
N ASN A 84 3.71 1.03 -14.89
CA ASN A 84 2.39 0.42 -15.03
C ASN A 84 1.90 -0.16 -13.71
N ALA A 85 2.78 -0.83 -12.96
CA ALA A 85 2.48 -1.36 -11.63
C ALA A 85 2.08 -0.27 -10.63
N ILE A 86 2.79 0.87 -10.61
CA ILE A 86 2.43 2.03 -9.77
C ILE A 86 1.00 2.48 -10.05
N MET A 87 0.67 2.71 -11.32
CA MET A 87 -0.65 3.21 -11.72
C MET A 87 -1.75 2.19 -11.38
N ALA A 88 -1.51 0.91 -11.66
CA ALA A 88 -2.43 -0.18 -11.35
C ALA A 88 -2.64 -0.35 -9.84
N ALA A 89 -1.57 -0.26 -9.03
CA ALA A 89 -1.64 -0.36 -7.58
C ALA A 89 -2.51 0.73 -6.96
N LEU A 90 -2.28 2.00 -7.36
CA LEU A 90 -3.04 3.15 -6.87
C LEU A 90 -4.50 3.14 -7.35
N ALA A 91 -4.79 2.50 -8.49
CA ALA A 91 -6.16 2.26 -8.96
C ALA A 91 -6.85 1.12 -8.21
N GLY A 92 -6.12 0.02 -7.92
CA GLY A 92 -6.59 -1.14 -7.16
C GLY A 92 -6.90 -0.82 -5.70
N HIS A 93 -6.17 0.14 -5.11
CA HIS A 93 -6.50 0.71 -3.81
C HIS A 93 -6.59 2.24 -3.85
N ARG A 94 -7.77 2.76 -4.19
CA ARG A 94 -8.01 4.20 -4.37
C ARG A 94 -7.78 5.07 -3.14
N SER A 95 -7.74 4.53 -1.93
CA SER A 95 -7.41 5.29 -0.71
C SER A 95 -5.92 5.29 -0.36
N MET A 96 -5.13 4.44 -1.02
CA MET A 96 -3.69 4.36 -0.82
C MET A 96 -3.01 5.63 -1.33
N LYS A 97 -2.06 6.12 -0.54
CA LYS A 97 -1.28 7.33 -0.82
C LYS A 97 0.04 7.02 -1.49
N MET A 98 0.65 5.89 -1.13
CA MET A 98 2.04 5.58 -1.48
C MET A 98 2.19 4.14 -1.94
N VAL A 99 2.99 3.91 -2.97
CA VAL A 99 3.44 2.57 -3.35
C VAL A 99 4.91 2.56 -3.71
N THR A 100 5.64 1.53 -3.28
CA THR A 100 7.02 1.25 -3.73
C THR A 100 7.04 -0.05 -4.50
N ILE A 101 7.56 -0.02 -5.72
CA ILE A 101 7.75 -1.21 -6.55
C ILE A 101 9.20 -1.68 -6.40
N VAL A 102 9.39 -2.98 -6.18
CA VAL A 102 10.70 -3.60 -6.03
C VAL A 102 10.79 -4.91 -6.82
N ASP A 103 12.02 -5.37 -7.07
CA ASP A 103 12.27 -6.65 -7.74
C ASP A 103 12.04 -7.86 -6.83
N GLU A 104 12.09 -9.05 -7.45
CA GLU A 104 11.81 -10.32 -6.78
C GLU A 104 12.77 -10.69 -5.64
N ASP A 105 13.99 -10.15 -5.65
CA ASP A 105 15.06 -10.38 -4.67
C ASP A 105 14.91 -9.55 -3.38
N ILE A 106 13.95 -8.64 -3.32
CA ILE A 106 13.70 -7.82 -2.13
C ILE A 106 12.65 -8.49 -1.24
N ASP A 107 12.97 -8.75 0.02
CA ASP A 107 11.94 -9.09 1.00
C ASP A 107 11.09 -7.85 1.29
N ILE A 108 9.82 -7.88 0.88
CA ILE A 108 8.90 -6.76 1.04
C ILE A 108 8.32 -6.62 2.45
N THR A 109 8.53 -7.62 3.30
CA THR A 109 8.13 -7.61 4.72
C THR A 109 9.23 -7.05 5.62
N ASP A 110 10.46 -6.93 5.11
CA ASP A 110 11.58 -6.31 5.81
C ASP A 110 11.72 -4.83 5.37
N PRO A 111 11.35 -3.86 6.22
CA PRO A 111 11.45 -2.45 5.87
C PRO A 111 12.89 -2.00 5.57
N VAL A 112 13.91 -2.67 6.14
CA VAL A 112 15.33 -2.35 5.88
C VAL A 112 15.71 -2.75 4.46
N ARG A 113 15.23 -3.90 3.97
CA ARG A 113 15.47 -4.35 2.58
C ARG A 113 14.77 -3.45 1.57
N VAL A 114 13.56 -3.00 1.89
CA VAL A 114 12.81 -2.06 1.05
C VAL A 114 13.50 -0.69 1.00
N GLU A 115 13.94 -0.17 2.14
CA GLU A 115 14.70 1.07 2.20
C GLU A 115 16.00 0.97 1.40
N TRP A 116 16.74 -0.13 1.55
CA TRP A 116 17.95 -0.38 0.78
C TRP A 116 17.69 -0.35 -0.74
N ALA A 117 16.62 -0.97 -1.22
CA ALA A 117 16.24 -0.91 -2.63
C ALA A 117 15.96 0.54 -3.06
N LYS A 118 15.20 1.30 -2.25
CA LYS A 118 14.88 2.71 -2.52
C LYS A 118 16.08 3.65 -2.51
N VAL A 119 17.20 3.32 -1.86
CA VAL A 119 18.38 4.19 -1.86
C VAL A 119 19.44 3.77 -2.86
N THR A 120 19.44 2.50 -3.30
CA THR A 120 20.45 1.97 -4.21
C THR A 120 19.98 1.77 -5.64
N ARG A 121 18.66 1.67 -5.89
CA ARG A 121 18.07 1.39 -7.21
C ARG A 121 17.15 2.49 -7.75
N TRP A 122 16.98 3.58 -7.00
CA TRP A 122 16.03 4.65 -7.32
C TRP A 122 16.74 6.00 -7.41
N GLN A 123 16.47 6.73 -8.48
CA GLN A 123 16.83 8.13 -8.68
C GLN A 123 15.60 9.02 -8.47
N PRO A 124 15.59 9.91 -7.45
CA PRO A 124 14.39 10.63 -7.05
C PRO A 124 13.69 11.46 -8.15
N ASP A 125 14.45 12.01 -9.09
CA ASP A 125 13.97 12.90 -10.14
C ASP A 125 13.35 12.17 -11.33
N THR A 126 13.71 10.90 -11.55
CA THR A 126 13.32 10.11 -12.72
C THR A 126 12.43 8.92 -12.37
N ASP A 127 12.64 8.32 -11.19
CA ASP A 127 11.97 7.10 -10.75
C ASP A 127 10.81 7.38 -9.77
N THR A 128 10.37 8.64 -9.68
CA THR A 128 9.23 9.07 -8.87
C THR A 128 8.03 9.47 -9.73
N ILE A 129 6.87 8.90 -9.44
CA ILE A 129 5.60 9.30 -10.05
C ILE A 129 4.76 10.02 -9.00
N ILE A 130 4.44 11.29 -9.25
CA ILE A 130 3.54 12.09 -8.40
C ILE A 130 2.22 12.32 -9.13
N LEU A 131 1.12 11.98 -8.48
CA LEU A 131 -0.24 12.24 -8.94
C LEU A 131 -0.89 13.27 -8.02
N SER A 132 -1.03 14.51 -8.46
CA SER A 132 -1.66 15.59 -7.71
C SER A 132 -3.19 15.55 -7.79
N HIS A 133 -3.88 16.18 -6.84
CA HIS A 133 -5.35 16.35 -6.82
C HIS A 133 -6.15 15.05 -6.94
N GLN A 134 -5.73 14.02 -6.21
CA GLN A 134 -6.34 12.71 -6.20
C GLN A 134 -7.29 12.54 -5.02
N LYS A 135 -8.33 11.70 -5.18
CA LYS A 135 -9.08 11.20 -4.03
C LYS A 135 -8.20 10.26 -3.20
N GLY A 136 -8.20 10.45 -1.89
CA GLY A 136 -7.43 9.65 -0.94
C GLY A 136 -8.26 9.05 0.17
N SER A 137 -7.61 8.73 1.29
CA SER A 137 -8.27 8.27 2.50
C SER A 137 -8.84 9.46 3.28
N SER A 138 -10.09 9.33 3.74
CA SER A 138 -10.67 10.26 4.71
C SER A 138 -10.09 10.13 6.13
N LEU A 139 -9.05 9.31 6.30
CA LEU A 139 -8.29 9.17 7.55
C LEU A 139 -6.90 9.83 7.46
N ASP A 140 -6.45 10.25 6.26
CA ASP A 140 -5.18 10.94 6.10
C ASP A 140 -5.33 12.39 6.61
N PRO A 141 -4.62 12.80 7.68
CA PRO A 141 -4.72 14.15 8.21
C PRO A 141 -3.97 15.18 7.36
N SER A 142 -3.13 14.77 6.40
CA SER A 142 -2.36 15.68 5.55
C SER A 142 -3.06 16.05 4.24
N ARG A 143 -4.28 15.57 4.01
CA ARG A 143 -5.07 15.91 2.82
C ARG A 143 -5.42 17.40 2.82
N ASP A 144 -5.70 17.94 1.65
CA ASP A 144 -6.15 19.31 1.48
C ASP A 144 -7.55 19.51 2.08
N THR A 145 -7.93 20.76 2.33
CA THR A 145 -9.23 21.11 2.96
C THR A 145 -10.43 20.71 2.11
N ASP A 146 -10.25 20.48 0.81
CA ASP A 146 -11.26 19.96 -0.12
C ASP A 146 -11.37 18.42 -0.11
N GLY A 147 -10.55 17.75 0.70
CA GLY A 147 -10.51 16.30 0.84
C GLY A 147 -9.64 15.58 -0.20
N LEU A 148 -8.99 16.31 -1.10
CA LEU A 148 -8.04 15.76 -2.07
C LEU A 148 -6.64 15.64 -1.48
N THR A 149 -5.77 14.86 -2.13
CA THR A 149 -4.39 14.65 -1.71
C THR A 149 -3.49 14.39 -2.92
N ALA A 150 -2.18 14.39 -2.71
CA ALA A 150 -1.24 13.85 -3.67
C ALA A 150 -0.93 12.38 -3.37
N LYS A 151 -0.66 11.61 -4.41
CA LYS A 151 -0.19 10.23 -4.32
C LYS A 151 1.19 10.11 -4.94
N VAL A 152 1.96 9.14 -4.47
CA VAL A 152 3.31 8.90 -4.96
C VAL A 152 3.56 7.42 -5.21
N GLY A 153 4.24 7.12 -6.32
CA GLY A 153 4.82 5.83 -6.61
C GLY A 153 6.34 5.95 -6.72
N PHE A 154 7.06 4.99 -6.17
CA PHE A 154 8.50 4.86 -6.28
C PHE A 154 8.85 3.62 -7.08
N ASP A 155 9.60 3.79 -8.17
CA ASP A 155 10.24 2.69 -8.88
C ASP A 155 11.61 2.41 -8.23
N ALA A 156 11.66 1.44 -7.34
CA ALA A 156 12.90 0.98 -6.71
C ALA A 156 13.36 -0.36 -7.31
N THR A 157 13.05 -0.58 -8.60
CA THR A 157 13.49 -1.76 -9.34
C THR A 157 14.88 -1.56 -9.94
N LEU A 158 15.54 -2.65 -10.29
CA LEU A 158 16.84 -2.61 -10.96
C LEU A 158 16.74 -1.80 -12.27
N PRO A 159 17.69 -0.90 -12.54
CA PRO A 159 17.68 -0.12 -13.78
C PRO A 159 17.66 -1.02 -15.01
N TRP A 160 16.93 -0.57 -16.03
CA TRP A 160 16.71 -1.35 -17.24
C TRP A 160 17.94 -1.34 -18.15
N GLY A 161 18.27 -2.50 -18.72
CA GLY A 161 19.31 -2.62 -19.76
C GLY A 161 20.74 -2.33 -19.30
N VAL A 162 21.00 -2.27 -17.99
CA VAL A 162 22.35 -2.09 -17.43
C VAL A 162 22.82 -3.34 -16.68
N ASP A 163 24.12 -3.43 -16.43
CA ASP A 163 24.68 -4.49 -15.59
C ASP A 163 24.23 -4.32 -14.13
N HIS A 164 23.76 -5.43 -13.54
CA HIS A 164 23.20 -5.47 -12.19
C HIS A 164 24.23 -5.83 -11.11
N GLU A 165 25.50 -6.10 -11.47
CA GLU A 165 26.52 -6.50 -10.49
C GLU A 165 26.67 -5.47 -9.35
N GLY A 166 26.66 -4.18 -9.66
CA GLY A 166 26.73 -3.09 -8.67
C GLY A 166 25.49 -2.89 -7.80
N PHE A 167 24.38 -3.59 -8.11
CA PHE A 167 23.09 -3.45 -7.43
C PHE A 167 22.71 -4.70 -6.61
N LYS A 168 23.64 -5.65 -6.46
CA LYS A 168 23.47 -6.81 -5.60
C LYS A 168 23.86 -6.46 -4.17
N SER A 169 23.00 -6.82 -3.22
CA SER A 169 23.34 -6.66 -1.82
C SER A 169 24.43 -7.65 -1.43
N VAL A 170 25.42 -7.18 -0.67
CA VAL A 170 26.47 -8.01 -0.06
C VAL A 170 26.10 -8.47 1.36
N GLN A 171 24.89 -8.12 1.80
CA GLN A 171 24.30 -8.44 3.10
C GLN A 171 23.08 -9.35 2.94
#